data_AF-A0A8T5R618-F1
#
_entry.id   AF-A0A8T5R618-F1
#
_cell.length_a   1.000
_cell.length_b   1.000
_cell.length_c   1.000
_cell.angle_alpha   90.00
_cell.angle_beta   90.00
_cell.angle_gamma   90.00
#
_symmetry.space_group_name_H-M   'P 1'
#
loop_
_entity.id
_entity.type
_entity.pdbx_description
1 polymer ?
#
loop_
_entity_poly.entity_id
_entity_poly.type
_entity_poly.pdbx_seq_one_letter_code
_entity_poly.pdbx_strand_id
1 'polypeptide(L)'
;MARGVYVGKERNPFLVFLFGLITAFIYTFYWFYAANREMQKRGIERAKPALYVVLAVIPVIQVLAVHRTVTNLRKIYLGNNVPRDPSPWALAVLCLPLPYIGLLFASSFVQSGLNHVWEETRARVIEDGPEVRDLHCMECEAVFEIRKNPYSEGVVRCPSCAYEGVVS
;
A
#
# COMPACT_ATOMS: atom_id res chain seq x y z
N MET A 1 1.02 -17.02 -8.03
CA MET A 1 0.23 -15.90 -7.44
C MET A 1 0.73 -14.64 -8.11
N ALA A 2 -0.10 -14.07 -8.98
CA ALA A 2 0.19 -12.87 -9.75
C ALA A 2 0.61 -11.69 -8.86
N ARG A 3 1.71 -11.02 -9.18
CA ARG A 3 2.17 -9.83 -8.46
C ARG A 3 1.98 -8.59 -9.32
N GLY A 4 0.74 -8.14 -9.39
CA GLY A 4 0.48 -6.79 -9.90
C GLY A 4 1.03 -5.72 -8.94
N VAL A 5 1.52 -4.60 -9.47
CA VAL A 5 1.98 -3.47 -8.64
C VAL A 5 0.75 -2.78 -8.03
N TYR A 6 0.58 -2.93 -6.72
CA TYR A 6 -0.48 -2.28 -5.99
C TYR A 6 -0.10 -0.83 -5.63
N VAL A 7 -0.95 0.12 -6.02
CA VAL A 7 -0.87 1.53 -5.61
C VAL A 7 -1.96 1.81 -4.57
N GLY A 8 -1.54 2.28 -3.39
CA GLY A 8 -2.45 2.64 -2.31
C GLY A 8 -3.17 3.97 -2.52
N LYS A 9 -3.99 4.36 -1.54
CA LYS A 9 -4.73 5.63 -1.60
C LYS A 9 -3.89 6.76 -1.01
N GLU A 10 -3.73 7.81 -1.81
CA GLU A 10 -3.16 9.08 -1.34
C GLU A 10 -4.18 9.80 -0.46
N ARG A 11 -3.71 10.28 0.70
CA ARG A 11 -4.55 11.02 1.66
C ARG A 11 -3.74 12.18 2.21
N ASN A 12 -4.37 13.33 2.40
CA ASN A 12 -3.70 14.46 3.05
C ASN A 12 -3.33 14.07 4.51
N PRO A 13 -2.04 14.06 4.89
CA PRO A 13 -1.61 13.70 6.24
C PRO A 13 -2.22 14.60 7.33
N PHE A 14 -2.42 15.88 7.03
CA PHE A 14 -3.04 16.82 7.95
C PHE A 14 -4.52 16.48 8.20
N LEU A 15 -5.25 16.06 7.16
CA LEU A 15 -6.63 15.59 7.35
C LEU A 15 -6.68 14.27 8.12
N VAL A 16 -5.69 13.39 7.96
CA VAL A 16 -5.60 12.16 8.76
C VAL A 16 -5.42 12.49 10.24
N PHE A 17 -4.54 13.45 10.56
CA PHE A 17 -4.37 13.97 11.91
C PHE A 17 -5.68 14.56 12.46
N LEU A 18 -6.28 15.48 11.70
CA LEU A 18 -7.45 16.25 12.13
C LEU A 18 -8.66 15.34 12.34
N PHE A 19 -8.92 14.40 11.43
CA PHE A 19 -9.99 13.42 11.62
C PHE A 19 -9.72 12.48 12.78
N GLY A 20 -8.46 12.08 13.00
CA GLY A 20 -8.08 11.34 14.20
C GLY A 20 -8.43 12.11 15.49
N LEU A 21 -8.13 13.41 15.54
CA LEU A 21 -8.42 14.24 16.69
C LEU A 21 -9.93 14.47 16.91
N ILE A 22 -10.65 14.88 15.86
CA ILE A 22 -12.09 15.21 15.93
C ILE A 22 -12.95 14.00 16.27
N THR A 23 -12.55 12.81 15.82
CA THR A 23 -13.30 11.56 16.08
C THR A 23 -12.86 10.85 17.36
N ALA A 24 -12.12 11.54 18.25
CA ALA A 24 -11.57 10.94 19.46
C ALA A 24 -10.84 9.62 19.19
N PHE A 25 -9.91 9.66 18.23
CA PHE A 25 -9.03 8.56 17.81
C PHE A 25 -9.71 7.39 17.07
N ILE A 26 -11.04 7.37 16.95
CA ILE A 26 -11.77 6.30 16.24
C ILE A 26 -11.30 6.21 14.79
N TYR A 27 -11.18 7.35 14.11
CA TYR A 27 -10.65 7.40 12.74
C TYR A 27 -9.21 6.89 12.66
N THR A 28 -8.38 7.13 13.69
CA THR A 28 -6.99 6.66 13.72
C THR A 28 -6.91 5.14 13.66
N PHE A 29 -7.78 4.44 14.39
CA PHE A 29 -7.87 2.98 14.34
C PHE A 29 -8.33 2.45 12.98
N TYR A 30 -9.36 3.08 12.40
CA TYR A 30 -9.81 2.78 11.04
C TYR A 30 -8.69 2.99 10.01
N TRP A 31 -7.96 4.11 10.12
CA TRP A 31 -6.85 4.43 9.24
C TRP A 31 -5.73 3.40 9.38
N PHE A 32 -5.42 2.96 10.60
CA PHE A 32 -4.40 1.95 10.87
C PHE A 32 -4.70 0.62 10.18
N TYR A 33 -5.97 0.21 10.19
CA TYR A 33 -6.45 -0.94 9.42
C TYR A 33 -6.24 -0.73 7.92
N ALA A 34 -6.70 0.41 7.39
CA ALA A 34 -6.66 0.70 5.96
C ALA A 34 -5.21 0.74 5.43
N ALA A 35 -4.31 1.42 6.13
CA ALA A 35 -2.90 1.52 5.76
C ALA A 35 -2.20 0.16 5.77
N ASN A 36 -2.39 -0.65 6.83
CA ASN A 36 -1.79 -1.99 6.89
C ASN A 36 -2.39 -2.93 5.83
N ARG A 37 -3.67 -2.80 5.50
CA ARG A 37 -4.30 -3.55 4.39
C ARG A 37 -3.71 -3.17 3.04
N GLU A 38 -3.40 -1.89 2.80
CA GLU A 38 -2.73 -1.44 1.58
C GLU A 38 -1.32 -2.04 1.45
N MET A 39 -0.55 -2.02 2.53
CA MET A 39 0.78 -2.63 2.58
C MET A 39 0.72 -4.16 2.41
N GLN A 40 -0.30 -4.81 2.97
CA GLN A 40 -0.56 -6.25 2.77
C GLN A 40 -0.88 -6.55 1.29
N LYS A 41 -1.72 -5.75 0.63
CA LYS A 41 -2.05 -5.93 -0.79
C LYS A 41 -0.83 -5.78 -1.70
N ARG A 42 0.15 -4.95 -1.31
CA ARG A 42 1.46 -4.87 -1.99
C ARG A 42 2.36 -6.09 -1.74
N GLY A 43 1.98 -7.00 -0.84
CA GLY A 43 2.72 -8.22 -0.52
C GLY A 43 3.86 -8.04 0.49
N ILE A 44 3.88 -6.91 1.21
CA ILE A 44 4.95 -6.55 2.15
C ILE A 44 4.74 -7.18 3.53
N GLU A 45 3.48 -7.37 3.90
CA GLU A 45 3.07 -7.89 5.20
C GLU A 45 2.12 -9.07 5.01
N ARG A 46 2.31 -10.14 5.81
CA ARG A 46 1.44 -11.32 5.81
C ARG A 46 0.45 -11.30 6.96
N ALA A 47 0.73 -10.52 8.01
CA ALA A 47 -0.14 -10.39 9.16
C ALA A 47 -1.49 -9.75 8.79
N LYS A 48 -2.54 -10.19 9.51
CA LYS A 48 -3.91 -9.69 9.31
C LYS A 48 -3.98 -8.22 9.74
N PRO A 49 -4.52 -7.30 8.90
CA PRO A 49 -4.60 -5.87 9.24
C PRO A 49 -5.40 -5.59 10.53
N ALA A 50 -6.40 -6.43 10.82
CA ALA A 50 -7.19 -6.35 12.06
C ALA A 50 -6.34 -6.55 13.33
N LEU A 51 -5.27 -7.35 13.26
CA LEU A 51 -4.37 -7.55 14.41
C LEU A 51 -3.71 -6.24 14.81
N TYR A 52 -3.29 -5.42 13.84
CA TYR A 52 -2.67 -4.13 14.13
C TYR A 52 -3.61 -3.15 14.81
N VAL A 53 -4.92 -3.22 14.51
CA VAL A 53 -5.94 -2.43 15.20
C VAL A 53 -6.06 -2.85 16.66
N VAL A 54 -6.17 -4.17 16.91
CA VAL A 54 -6.26 -4.70 18.28
C VAL A 54 -5.03 -4.31 19.10
N LEU A 55 -3.83 -4.41 18.51
CA LEU A 55 -2.59 -3.99 19.15
C LEU A 55 -2.55 -2.48 19.42
N ALA A 56 -3.14 -1.67 18.53
CA ALA A 56 -3.17 -0.21 18.66
C ALA A 56 -4.14 0.31 19.74
N VAL A 57 -5.16 -0.47 20.12
CA VAL A 57 -6.13 -0.08 21.17
C VAL A 57 -5.49 -0.08 22.56
N ILE A 58 -4.52 -0.96 22.81
CA ILE A 58 -3.91 -1.11 24.14
C ILE A 58 -2.69 -0.16 24.24
N PRO A 59 -2.68 0.82 25.16
CA PRO A 59 -1.65 1.88 25.24
C PRO A 59 -0.20 1.40 25.33
N VAL A 60 0.04 0.26 25.97
CA VAL A 60 1.39 -0.30 26.12
C VAL A 60 1.80 -1.08 24.87
N ILE A 61 0.85 -1.77 24.25
CA ILE A 61 1.10 -2.68 23.12
C ILE A 61 1.12 -1.92 21.78
N GLN A 62 0.47 -0.75 21.71
CA GLN A 62 0.42 0.06 20.49
C GLN A 62 1.80 0.47 19.96
N VAL A 63 2.82 0.54 20.82
CA VAL A 63 4.21 0.80 20.43
C VAL A 63 4.69 -0.25 19.43
N LEU A 64 4.30 -1.52 19.63
CA LEU A 64 4.62 -2.62 18.71
C LEU A 64 3.84 -2.49 17.39
N ALA A 65 2.58 -2.04 17.46
CA ALA A 65 1.76 -1.81 16.26
C ALA A 65 2.39 -0.72 15.37
N VAL A 66 2.81 0.39 15.97
CA VAL A 66 3.52 1.50 15.29
C VAL A 66 4.87 1.02 14.75
N HIS A 67 5.68 0.37 15.59
CA HIS A 67 6.99 -0.15 15.19
C HIS A 67 6.91 -1.05 13.96
N ARG A 68 5.99 -2.03 13.96
CA ARG A 68 5.80 -2.94 12.83
C ARG A 68 5.29 -2.22 11.59
N THR A 69 4.34 -1.29 11.76
CA THR A 69 3.79 -0.50 10.65
C THR A 69 4.89 0.34 9.98
N VAL A 70 5.74 1.01 10.75
CA VAL A 70 6.87 1.79 10.22
C VAL A 70 7.94 0.87 9.61
N THR A 71 8.17 -0.31 10.18
CA THR A 71 9.10 -1.30 9.61
C THR A 71 8.61 -1.78 8.23
N ASN A 72 7.30 -1.99 8.07
CA ASN A 72 6.71 -2.34 6.78
C ASN A 72 6.79 -1.21 5.78
N LEU A 73 6.56 0.02 6.23
CA LEU A 73 6.81 1.20 5.41
C LEU A 73 8.28 1.22 4.94
N ARG A 74 9.24 1.05 5.86
CA ARG A 74 10.67 1.02 5.54
C ARG A 74 11.03 -0.05 4.50
N LYS A 75 10.43 -1.25 4.56
CA LYS A 75 10.61 -2.28 3.53
C LYS A 75 10.18 -1.79 2.14
N ILE A 76 9.12 -0.98 2.07
CA ILE A 76 8.65 -0.40 0.80
C ILE A 76 9.63 0.68 0.30
N TYR A 77 10.17 1.50 1.19
CA TYR A 77 11.21 2.47 0.85
C TYR A 77 12.44 1.79 0.25
N LEU A 78 12.94 0.74 0.90
CA LEU A 78 14.07 -0.05 0.42
C LEU A 78 13.78 -0.75 -0.91
N GLY A 79 12.56 -1.28 -1.09
CA GLY A 79 12.16 -1.93 -2.34
C GLY A 79 12.03 -0.97 -3.53
N ASN A 80 11.84 0.33 -3.29
CA ASN A 80 11.70 1.33 -4.35
C ASN A 80 12.93 2.25 -4.52
N ASN A 81 14.01 2.03 -3.75
CA ASN A 81 15.21 2.87 -3.73
C ASN A 81 14.95 4.34 -3.35
N VAL A 82 14.05 4.57 -2.40
CA VAL A 82 13.68 5.91 -1.96
C VAL A 82 14.62 6.37 -0.84
N PRO A 83 15.22 7.56 -0.91
CA PRO A 83 16.31 7.99 -0.02
C PRO A 83 15.90 8.29 1.43
N ARG A 84 14.62 8.13 1.78
CA ARG A 84 14.09 8.48 3.10
C ARG A 84 13.87 7.21 3.92
N ASP A 85 14.64 6.98 4.97
CA ASP A 85 14.45 5.80 5.82
C ASP A 85 13.76 6.17 7.14
N PRO A 86 12.47 5.84 7.32
CA PRO A 86 11.80 6.14 8.57
C PRO A 86 12.35 5.22 9.67
N SER A 87 12.92 5.80 10.74
CA SER A 87 13.42 5.04 11.88
C SER A 87 12.26 4.45 12.70
N PRO A 88 12.06 3.12 12.73
CA PRO A 88 10.90 2.51 13.39
C PRO A 88 10.86 2.79 14.90
N TRP A 89 12.03 2.82 15.52
CA TRP A 89 12.15 3.03 16.96
C TRP A 89 11.90 4.48 17.39
N ALA A 90 12.31 5.49 16.62
CA ALA A 90 12.08 6.88 17.03
C ALA A 90 10.57 7.20 17.11
N LEU A 91 9.78 6.72 16.14
CA LEU A 91 8.32 6.90 16.14
C LEU A 91 7.62 6.04 17.20
N ALA A 92 8.13 4.84 17.45
CA ALA A 92 7.60 3.96 18.50
C ALA A 92 7.86 4.54 19.90
N VAL A 93 9.07 5.07 20.17
CA VAL A 93 9.43 5.70 21.44
C VAL A 93 8.65 7.00 21.67
N LEU A 94 8.37 7.77 20.62
CA LEU A 94 7.51 8.96 20.71
C LEU A 94 6.09 8.63 21.22
N CYS A 95 5.63 7.38 21.03
CA CYS A 95 4.34 6.90 21.53
C CYS A 95 4.37 6.47 23.00
N LEU A 96 5.52 6.44 23.68
CA LEU A 96 5.62 5.99 25.08
C LEU A 96 5.03 6.99 26.11
N PRO A 97 5.33 8.30 26.05
CA PRO A 97 4.84 9.25 27.07
C PRO A 97 3.36 9.59 26.92
N LEU A 98 2.85 9.62 25.69
CA LEU A 98 1.45 9.93 25.38
C LEU A 98 0.95 9.01 24.26
N PRO A 99 0.43 7.82 24.59
CA PRO A 99 0.16 6.76 23.61
C PRO A 99 -0.76 7.20 22.47
N TYR A 100 -1.94 7.72 22.77
CA TYR A 100 -2.90 8.08 21.73
C TYR A 100 -2.50 9.34 20.95
N ILE A 101 -1.83 10.30 21.60
CA ILE A 101 -1.27 11.47 20.92
C ILE A 101 -0.15 11.04 19.96
N GLY A 102 0.77 10.19 20.44
CA GLY A 102 1.83 9.63 19.61
C GLY A 102 1.28 8.85 18.41
N LEU A 103 0.16 8.13 18.59
CA LEU A 103 -0.53 7.43 17.51
C LEU A 103 -1.07 8.39 16.44
N LEU A 104 -1.59 9.57 16.81
CA LEU A 104 -2.00 10.60 15.85
C LEU A 104 -0.82 11.09 15.01
N PHE A 105 0.30 11.42 15.64
CA PHE A 105 1.50 11.85 14.93
C PHE A 105 2.06 10.74 14.04
N ALA A 106 2.12 9.50 14.56
CA ALA A 106 2.58 8.33 13.82
C ALA A 106 1.71 8.08 12.58
N SER A 107 0.38 8.17 12.69
CA SER A 107 -0.53 7.97 11.54
C SER A 107 -0.29 9.00 10.43
N SER A 108 -0.06 10.25 10.81
CA SER A 108 0.19 11.35 9.86
C SER A 108 1.55 11.21 9.20
N PHE A 109 2.58 10.87 9.98
CA PHE A 109 3.91 10.60 9.47
C PHE A 109 3.93 9.42 8.50
N VAL A 110 3.32 8.29 8.88
CA VAL A 110 3.24 7.10 8.04
C VAL A 110 2.41 7.39 6.78
N GLN A 111 1.32 8.15 6.85
CA GLN A 111 0.57 8.55 5.66
C GLN A 111 1.40 9.41 4.71
N SER A 112 2.18 10.37 5.24
CA SER A 112 3.08 11.20 4.43
C SER A 112 4.09 10.33 3.68
N GLY A 113 4.67 9.34 4.37
CA GLY A 113 5.60 8.41 3.74
C GLY A 113 4.94 7.48 2.71
N LEU A 114 3.74 6.99 3.02
CA LEU A 114 2.95 6.19 2.08
C LEU A 114 2.60 6.98 0.82
N ASN A 115 2.18 8.25 0.95
CA ASN A 115 1.88 9.10 -0.21
C ASN A 115 3.07 9.21 -1.15
N HIS A 116 4.25 9.49 -0.63
CA HIS A 116 5.46 9.62 -1.44
C HIS A 116 5.76 8.34 -2.21
N VAL A 117 5.67 7.20 -1.53
CA VAL A 117 5.81 5.88 -2.15
C VAL A 117 4.74 5.65 -3.24
N TRP A 118 3.49 6.02 -2.98
CA TRP A 118 2.39 5.82 -3.92
C TRP A 118 2.52 6.71 -5.16
N GLU A 119 2.95 7.95 -4.96
CA GLU A 119 3.22 8.92 -6.02
C GLU A 119 4.34 8.42 -6.94
N GLU A 120 5.47 7.99 -6.39
CA GLU A 120 6.56 7.43 -7.19
C GLU A 120 6.15 6.14 -7.91
N THR A 121 5.42 5.26 -7.22
CA THR A 121 4.93 4.02 -7.83
C THR A 121 3.97 4.33 -8.98
N ARG A 122 3.10 5.33 -8.82
CA ARG A 122 2.18 5.79 -9.85
C ARG A 122 2.92 6.43 -11.02
N ALA A 123 3.95 7.24 -10.76
CA ALA A 123 4.77 7.87 -11.78
C ALA A 123 5.45 6.82 -12.68
N ARG A 124 6.07 5.79 -12.08
CA ARG A 124 6.68 4.68 -12.84
C ARG A 124 5.65 3.93 -13.69
N VAL A 125 4.48 3.63 -13.12
CA VAL A 125 3.39 2.97 -13.86
C VAL A 125 2.92 3.81 -15.06
N ILE A 126 2.96 5.14 -14.96
CA ILE A 126 2.59 6.05 -16.06
C ILE A 126 3.73 6.14 -17.09
N GLU A 127 4.98 6.26 -16.64
CA GLU A 127 6.18 6.37 -17.48
C GLU A 127 6.41 5.11 -18.32
N ASP A 128 6.31 3.93 -17.70
CA ASP A 128 6.42 2.65 -18.39
C ASP A 128 5.27 2.44 -19.40
N GLY A 129 4.17 3.19 -19.23
CA GLY A 129 2.99 3.13 -20.08
C GLY A 129 2.31 1.76 -20.06
N PRO A 130 1.17 1.62 -20.76
CA PRO A 130 0.70 0.29 -21.10
C PRO A 130 1.65 -0.32 -22.14
N GLU A 131 2.23 -1.46 -21.81
CA GLU A 131 2.94 -2.27 -22.79
C GLU A 131 1.92 -2.74 -23.83
N VAL A 132 2.13 -2.33 -25.09
CA VAL A 132 1.36 -2.83 -26.22
C VAL A 132 2.01 -4.14 -26.64
N ARG A 133 1.35 -5.26 -26.32
CA ARG A 133 1.74 -6.58 -26.85
C ARG A 133 0.71 -7.01 -27.88
N ASP A 134 1.21 -7.38 -29.04
CA ASP A 134 0.42 -8.15 -30.01
C ASP A 134 0.31 -9.58 -29.50
N LEU A 135 -0.91 -10.01 -29.18
CA LEU A 135 -1.15 -11.40 -28.85
C LEU A 135 -1.80 -12.12 -30.02
N HIS A 136 -1.24 -13.28 -30.32
CA HIS A 136 -1.87 -14.26 -31.20
C HIS A 136 -2.82 -15.13 -30.38
N CYS A 137 -4.09 -15.16 -30.79
CA CYS A 137 -5.02 -16.15 -30.25
C CYS A 137 -4.65 -17.55 -30.78
N MET A 138 -4.45 -18.53 -29.88
CA MET A 138 -4.17 -19.92 -30.29
C MET A 138 -5.38 -20.62 -30.95
N GLU A 139 -6.61 -20.16 -30.71
CA GLU A 139 -7.82 -20.83 -31.18
C GLU A 139 -8.32 -20.30 -32.53
N CYS A 140 -8.29 -18.99 -32.73
CA CYS A 140 -8.82 -18.35 -33.95
C CYS A 140 -7.77 -17.61 -34.78
N GLU A 141 -6.49 -17.72 -34.41
CA GLU A 141 -5.33 -17.06 -35.05
C GLU A 141 -5.42 -15.53 -35.17
N ALA A 142 -6.47 -14.90 -34.63
CA ALA A 142 -6.64 -13.46 -34.64
C ALA A 142 -5.51 -12.78 -33.85
N VAL A 143 -4.90 -11.77 -34.47
CA VAL A 143 -3.97 -10.84 -33.82
C VAL A 143 -4.79 -9.71 -33.23
N PHE A 144 -4.57 -9.42 -31.95
CA PHE A 144 -5.21 -8.28 -31.32
C PHE A 144 -4.22 -7.60 -30.36
N GLU A 145 -4.26 -6.27 -30.39
CA GLU A 145 -3.47 -5.43 -29.51
C GLU A 145 -4.09 -5.39 -28.13
N ILE A 146 -3.25 -5.55 -27.11
CA ILE A 146 -3.66 -5.34 -25.73
C ILE A 146 -2.77 -4.27 -25.15
N ARG A 147 -3.41 -3.21 -24.67
CA ARG A 147 -2.79 -2.23 -23.79
C ARG A 147 -2.89 -2.75 -22.37
N LYS A 148 -1.84 -3.42 -21.89
CA LYS A 148 -1.77 -3.88 -20.50
C LYS A 148 -0.70 -3.12 -19.75
N ASN A 149 -1.01 -2.77 -18.51
CA ASN A 149 0.03 -2.26 -17.62
C ASN A 149 1.04 -3.41 -17.38
N PRO A 150 2.36 -3.18 -17.55
CA PRO A 150 3.40 -4.21 -17.39
C PRO A 150 3.40 -4.84 -15.98
N TYR A 151 2.76 -4.16 -15.04
CA TYR A 151 2.57 -4.60 -13.67
C TYR A 151 1.17 -5.16 -13.40
N SER A 152 0.44 -5.65 -14.40
CA SER A 152 -0.89 -6.24 -14.24
C SER A 152 -0.97 -7.62 -14.91
N GLU A 153 -0.71 -8.65 -14.12
CA GLU A 153 -1.02 -10.03 -14.51
C GLU A 153 -2.54 -10.25 -14.48
N GLY A 154 -3.07 -10.92 -15.51
CA GLY A 154 -4.51 -11.18 -15.59
C GLY A 154 -4.92 -11.96 -16.83
N VAL A 155 -6.14 -12.52 -16.80
CA VAL A 155 -6.73 -13.26 -17.91
C VAL A 155 -7.16 -12.28 -19.00
N VAL A 156 -6.79 -12.57 -20.25
CA VAL A 156 -7.21 -11.82 -21.43
C VAL A 156 -8.22 -12.66 -22.19
N ARG A 157 -9.34 -12.06 -22.57
CA ARG A 157 -10.28 -12.66 -23.51
C ARG A 157 -9.99 -12.18 -24.93
N CYS A 158 -9.87 -13.12 -25.86
CA CYS A 158 -9.86 -12.80 -27.27
C CYS A 158 -11.21 -12.18 -27.67
N PRO A 159 -11.24 -11.02 -28.36
CA PRO A 159 -12.49 -10.38 -28.77
C PRO A 159 -13.26 -11.18 -29.82
N SER A 160 -12.59 -12.03 -30.60
CA SER A 160 -13.20 -12.78 -31.71
C SER A 160 -13.85 -14.10 -31.27
N CYS A 161 -13.21 -14.86 -30.38
CA CYS A 161 -13.67 -16.20 -29.99
C CYS A 161 -13.94 -16.36 -28.47
N ALA A 162 -13.80 -15.28 -27.69
CA ALA A 162 -13.92 -15.27 -26.23
C ALA A 162 -12.98 -16.23 -25.47
N TYR A 163 -11.96 -16.79 -26.14
CA TYR A 163 -10.94 -17.64 -25.51
C TYR A 163 -10.15 -16.86 -24.44
N GLU A 164 -9.97 -17.49 -23.28
CA GLU A 164 -9.25 -16.92 -22.14
C GLU A 164 -7.78 -17.39 -22.13
N GLY A 165 -6.85 -16.46 -22.36
CA GLY A 165 -5.41 -16.69 -22.23
C GLY A 165 -4.84 -16.02 -20.98
N VAL A 166 -3.88 -16.68 -20.31
CA VAL A 166 -3.13 -16.08 -19.20
C VAL A 166 -1.91 -15.38 -19.79
N VAL A 167 -1.76 -14.09 -19.49
CA VAL A 167 -0.60 -13.29 -19.92
C VAL A 167 0.19 -12.94 -18.68
N SER A 168 1.42 -13.46 -18.62
CA SER A 168 2.44 -13.16 -17.61
C SER A 168 3.29 -11.95 -17.98
#